data_AF-A0A8B8DYH9-F1
#
_entry.id   AF-A0A8B8DYH9-F1
#
_cell.length_a   1.000
_cell.length_b   1.000
_cell.length_c   1.000
_cell.angle_alpha   90.00
_cell.angle_beta   90.00
_cell.angle_gamma   90.00
#
_symmetry.space_group_name_H-M   'P 1'
#
loop_
_entity.id
_entity.type
_entity.pdbx_description
1 polymer ?
#
loop_
_entity_poly.entity_id
_entity_poly.type
_entity_poly.pdbx_seq_one_letter_code
_entity_poly.pdbx_strand_id
1 'polypeptide(L)'
;MRDMDLRRNDGSEVQVHDRVVSEGHYGTVRFIGTLPDTKGVWIGVDWDEPERGKHDGSHNGKSYFNTRNPSSGSFVRGKKLDLGINCFDAIVNRYGKLDDPNAGVITEELYVVGSNQKKTVVEMVGARSVNEKQSKLDALQEVVLRGCLVYGVGDSSEKLRKCTPGIQELDLSLNLLPSWERLGDICKCLPNLTDLNASDNQLEMPSDVSQYTNSFSNVKVLKLNRVHYSWQQLLECSKMFPSLEQLHVCFNLLKSIHSPGSQLQHLVLLNLESNRLESWEQILHLDVCPRLESLILNDNSISSIHFPDANEGSKTKFFPNLKRIYINNNKILQWSCINELDKLKSFEDLQINGNPIQDSASPETVRQLIIAKVANLKKCQRTEVTDEERRGAEIDYLKRFGVEWLKSGGNQDPAQNNPSTEFLTQHPRFLHFVKVYGAPESSEMSKKPQKLKDSLIEIKIVNPDDPNVKALQKKLPGTMIVQKLKALIQRLYKLDSEIKLSYISKKMEGCEIDFDNDLRPLNYFSIEAGDTVYARWS
;
A
#
# COMPACT_ATOMS: atom_id res chain seq x y z
N MET A 1 -34.16 46.34 13.02
CA MET A 1 -33.41 45.17 13.53
C MET A 1 -33.71 43.96 12.66
N ARG A 2 -33.50 44.06 11.34
CA ARG A 2 -33.70 42.95 10.39
C ARG A 2 -32.33 42.32 10.11
N ASP A 3 -32.26 40.99 10.20
CA ASP A 3 -31.28 40.11 9.53
C ASP A 3 -29.78 40.18 9.87
N MET A 4 -29.38 40.45 11.13
CA MET A 4 -27.97 40.19 11.52
C MET A 4 -27.61 38.70 11.57
N ASP A 5 -28.59 37.81 11.70
CA ASP A 5 -28.36 36.37 11.90
C ASP A 5 -28.06 35.61 10.60
N LEU A 6 -28.07 36.27 9.44
CA LEU A 6 -27.82 35.68 8.12
C LEU A 6 -26.55 36.21 7.44
N ARG A 7 -25.85 37.15 8.08
CA ARG A 7 -24.65 37.79 7.53
C ARG A 7 -23.39 37.17 8.09
N ARG A 8 -22.43 36.92 7.21
CA ARG A 8 -21.06 36.55 7.56
C ARG A 8 -20.27 37.78 8.01
N ASN A 9 -19.10 37.55 8.58
CA ASN A 9 -18.22 38.61 9.09
C ASN A 9 -17.74 39.57 7.99
N ASP A 10 -17.62 39.09 6.75
CA ASP A 10 -17.27 39.91 5.58
C ASP A 10 -18.47 40.70 5.01
N GLY A 11 -19.63 40.63 5.66
CA GLY A 11 -20.86 41.29 5.23
C GLY A 11 -21.66 40.53 4.16
N SER A 12 -21.15 39.41 3.63
CA SER A 12 -21.91 38.58 2.69
C SER A 12 -23.09 37.88 3.37
N GLU A 13 -24.19 37.69 2.64
CA GLU A 13 -25.38 37.02 3.15
C GLU A 13 -25.38 35.54 2.77
N VAL A 14 -25.77 34.68 3.72
CA VAL A 14 -25.97 33.25 3.46
C VAL A 14 -27.10 33.05 2.46
N GLN A 15 -26.87 32.19 1.48
CA GLN A 15 -27.82 31.85 0.43
C GLN A 15 -28.32 30.41 0.57
N VAL A 16 -29.43 30.11 -0.09
CA VAL A 16 -29.81 28.71 -0.32
C VAL A 16 -28.69 28.02 -1.10
N HIS A 17 -28.43 26.76 -0.80
CA HIS A 17 -27.28 25.94 -1.24
C HIS A 17 -25.96 26.21 -0.53
N ASP A 18 -25.82 27.27 0.28
CA ASP A 18 -24.63 27.44 1.10
C ASP A 18 -24.50 26.33 2.15
N ARG A 19 -23.25 26.03 2.50
CA ARG A 19 -22.90 25.05 3.53
C ARG A 19 -22.76 25.74 4.87
N VAL A 20 -23.21 25.08 5.93
CA VAL A 20 -23.21 25.57 7.30
C VAL A 20 -22.81 24.47 8.26
N VAL A 21 -22.34 24.86 9.45
CA VAL A 21 -22.02 23.95 10.55
C VAL A 21 -22.82 24.31 11.80
N SER A 22 -23.17 23.31 12.60
CA SER A 22 -23.75 23.53 13.93
C SER A 22 -23.35 22.39 14.85
N GLU A 23 -22.67 22.71 15.95
CA GLU A 23 -22.24 21.72 16.95
C GLU A 23 -21.40 20.58 16.31
N GLY A 24 -20.56 20.92 15.33
CA GLY A 24 -19.73 19.94 14.59
C GLY A 24 -20.43 19.21 13.44
N HIS A 25 -21.75 19.35 13.29
CA HIS A 25 -22.48 18.74 12.19
C HIS A 25 -22.59 19.67 10.98
N TYR A 26 -22.26 19.14 9.80
CA TYR A 26 -22.29 19.86 8.53
C TYR A 26 -23.65 19.68 7.83
N GLY A 27 -24.12 20.72 7.15
CA GLY A 27 -25.36 20.67 6.39
C GLY A 27 -25.44 21.70 5.28
N THR A 28 -26.45 21.55 4.43
CA THR A 28 -26.73 22.46 3.31
C THR A 28 -27.99 23.27 3.60
N VAL A 29 -27.94 24.58 3.40
CA VAL A 29 -29.11 25.45 3.49
C VAL A 29 -30.05 25.14 2.32
N ARG A 30 -31.31 24.81 2.63
CA ARG A 30 -32.36 24.50 1.65
C ARG A 30 -33.53 25.48 1.67
N PHE A 31 -33.66 26.26 2.73
CA PHE A 31 -34.72 27.25 2.87
C PHE A 31 -34.25 28.41 3.74
N ILE A 32 -34.63 29.65 3.38
CA ILE A 32 -34.48 30.84 4.22
C ILE A 32 -35.81 31.59 4.16
N GLY A 33 -36.49 31.74 5.30
CA GLY A 33 -37.76 32.45 5.33
C GLY A 33 -38.52 32.31 6.65
N THR A 34 -39.72 32.88 6.70
CA THR A 34 -40.61 32.80 7.87
C THR A 34 -41.46 31.54 7.84
N LEU A 35 -41.71 30.93 8.99
CA LEU A 35 -42.66 29.82 9.13
C LEU A 35 -43.97 30.31 9.79
N PRO A 36 -45.12 29.71 9.44
CA PRO A 36 -46.41 29.98 10.08
C PRO A 36 -46.30 29.86 11.61
N ASP A 37 -46.99 30.75 12.32
CA ASP A 37 -47.05 30.77 13.79
C ASP A 37 -45.68 30.90 14.49
N THR A 38 -44.64 31.34 13.77
CA THR A 38 -43.32 31.63 14.33
C THR A 38 -42.89 33.07 14.07
N LYS A 39 -42.01 33.61 14.93
CA LYS A 39 -41.44 34.96 14.76
C LYS A 39 -40.09 34.89 14.04
N GLY A 40 -39.80 35.85 13.15
CA GLY A 40 -38.48 36.01 12.53
C GLY A 40 -38.12 34.95 11.48
N VAL A 41 -36.93 35.08 10.90
CA VAL A 41 -36.44 34.21 9.84
C VAL A 41 -35.90 32.89 10.39
N TRP A 42 -36.15 31.80 9.67
CA TRP A 42 -35.65 30.46 9.91
C TRP A 42 -34.86 29.98 8.72
N ILE A 43 -33.88 29.12 9.00
CA ILE A 43 -33.05 28.47 8.01
C ILE A 43 -33.39 26.99 8.03
N GLY A 44 -33.91 26.48 6.92
CA GLY A 44 -34.06 25.04 6.70
C GLY A 44 -32.72 24.46 6.27
N VAL A 45 -32.20 23.50 7.02
CA VAL A 45 -30.92 22.83 6.77
C VAL A 45 -31.18 21.35 6.54
N ASP A 46 -30.56 20.80 5.49
CA ASP A 46 -30.46 19.38 5.20
C ASP A 46 -29.08 18.89 5.68
N TRP A 47 -29.04 18.23 6.84
CA TRP A 47 -27.80 17.77 7.46
C TRP A 47 -27.19 16.60 6.68
N ASP A 48 -25.86 16.51 6.71
CA ASP A 48 -25.13 15.40 6.10
C ASP A 48 -25.38 14.08 6.82
N GLU A 49 -25.47 14.15 8.14
CA GLU A 49 -25.79 13.03 9.01
C GLU A 49 -27.31 12.94 9.22
N PRO A 50 -27.96 11.85 8.77
CA PRO A 50 -29.42 11.73 8.84
C PRO A 50 -29.99 11.77 10.25
N GLU A 51 -29.20 11.35 11.25
CA GLU A 51 -29.60 11.25 12.65
C GLU A 51 -29.64 12.61 13.36
N ARG A 52 -28.96 13.63 12.81
CA ARG A 52 -28.92 14.99 13.38
C ARG A 52 -30.22 15.75 13.15
N GLY A 53 -30.91 15.48 12.05
CA GLY A 53 -32.14 16.18 11.71
C GLY A 53 -33.35 15.69 12.49
N LYS A 54 -34.53 16.22 12.13
CA LYS A 54 -35.81 15.97 12.81
C LYS A 54 -36.97 15.68 11.88
N HIS A 55 -36.89 16.10 10.62
CA HIS A 55 -38.01 16.06 9.68
C HIS A 55 -37.54 16.06 8.22
N ASP A 56 -38.47 15.93 7.29
CA ASP A 56 -38.27 15.82 5.84
C ASP A 56 -38.21 17.18 5.11
N GLY A 57 -38.32 18.27 5.88
CA GLY A 57 -38.39 19.64 5.36
C GLY A 57 -39.81 20.23 5.36
N SER A 58 -40.77 19.49 5.92
CA SER A 58 -42.12 19.99 6.19
C SER A 58 -42.26 20.65 7.57
N HIS A 59 -43.18 21.61 7.68
CA HIS A 59 -43.62 22.22 8.93
C HIS A 59 -45.14 22.40 8.90
N ASN A 60 -45.84 21.86 9.90
CA ASN A 60 -47.31 21.86 10.00
C ASN A 60 -48.02 21.36 8.72
N GLY A 61 -47.54 20.26 8.14
CA GLY A 61 -48.11 19.65 6.94
C GLY A 61 -47.81 20.37 5.62
N LYS A 62 -47.10 21.50 5.65
CA LYS A 62 -46.62 22.19 4.45
C LYS A 62 -45.15 21.88 4.21
N SER A 63 -44.81 21.44 2.99
CA SER A 63 -43.41 21.24 2.58
C SER A 63 -42.77 22.57 2.18
N TYR A 64 -41.54 22.82 2.66
CA TYR A 64 -40.74 24.02 2.34
C TYR A 64 -39.50 23.67 1.53
N PHE A 65 -38.92 22.50 1.77
CA PHE A 65 -37.77 22.00 1.03
C PHE A 65 -37.73 20.47 1.09
N ASN A 66 -36.93 19.87 0.22
CA ASN A 66 -36.67 18.43 0.23
C ASN A 66 -35.32 18.15 0.89
N THR A 67 -35.27 17.06 1.65
CA THR A 67 -34.08 16.55 2.33
C THR A 67 -33.56 15.30 1.66
N ARG A 68 -32.25 15.01 1.78
CA ARG A 68 -31.68 13.75 1.24
C ARG A 68 -32.20 12.52 1.96
N ASN A 69 -32.46 12.64 3.26
CA ASN A 69 -33.05 11.60 4.08
C ASN A 69 -34.28 12.15 4.82
N PRO A 70 -35.36 11.36 5.01
CA PRO A 70 -36.60 11.85 5.63
C PRO A 70 -36.45 12.45 7.03
N SER A 71 -35.37 12.14 7.75
CA SER A 71 -35.07 12.69 9.06
C SER A 71 -33.97 13.75 9.05
N SER A 72 -33.31 14.04 7.92
CA SER A 72 -32.10 14.89 7.90
C SER A 72 -32.37 16.39 7.94
N GLY A 73 -33.62 16.83 7.83
CA GLY A 73 -34.01 18.24 7.82
C GLY A 73 -34.12 18.85 9.21
N SER A 74 -33.81 20.14 9.34
CA SER A 74 -34.12 20.95 10.53
C SER A 74 -34.42 22.39 10.17
N PHE A 75 -35.34 23.03 10.88
CA PHE A 75 -35.44 24.49 10.92
C PHE A 75 -34.65 25.03 12.12
N VAL A 76 -33.67 25.89 11.85
CA VAL A 76 -32.78 26.47 12.86
C VAL A 76 -32.70 27.98 12.75
N ARG A 77 -32.21 28.62 13.81
CA ARG A 77 -31.90 30.06 13.82
C ARG A 77 -30.46 30.27 13.36
N GLY A 78 -30.22 31.34 12.62
CA GLY A 78 -28.88 31.69 12.14
C GLY A 78 -27.82 31.76 13.24
N LYS A 79 -28.17 32.26 14.44
CA LYS A 79 -27.26 32.27 15.60
C LYS A 79 -26.75 30.90 16.08
N LYS A 80 -27.41 29.81 15.66
CA LYS A 80 -26.98 28.43 15.98
C LYS A 80 -26.09 27.83 14.89
N LEU A 81 -25.86 28.57 13.81
CA LEU A 81 -25.06 28.14 12.67
C LEU A 81 -23.75 28.91 12.66
N ASP A 82 -22.68 28.18 12.37
CA ASP A 82 -21.47 28.76 11.80
C ASP A 82 -21.66 28.87 10.29
N LEU A 83 -21.57 30.11 9.80
CA LEU A 83 -21.76 30.45 8.39
C LEU A 83 -20.45 30.42 7.60
N GLY A 84 -19.32 30.17 8.27
CA GLY A 84 -17.99 30.11 7.69
C GLY A 84 -17.27 31.43 7.55
N ILE A 85 -16.03 31.32 7.10
CA ILE A 85 -15.10 32.43 6.86
C ILE A 85 -14.58 32.39 5.41
N ASN A 86 -14.13 33.54 4.90
CA ASN A 86 -13.53 33.56 3.57
C ASN A 86 -12.12 32.94 3.62
N CYS A 87 -11.63 32.50 2.46
CA CYS A 87 -10.35 31.79 2.34
C CYS A 87 -9.16 32.60 2.87
N PHE A 88 -9.11 33.91 2.60
CA PHE A 88 -8.00 34.75 3.05
C PHE A 88 -7.97 34.88 4.57
N ASP A 89 -9.12 35.14 5.19
CA ASP A 89 -9.22 35.23 6.65
C ASP A 89 -8.92 33.88 7.32
N ALA A 90 -9.27 32.76 6.69
CA ALA A 90 -8.86 31.43 7.18
C ALA A 90 -7.33 31.25 7.18
N ILE A 91 -6.65 31.73 6.14
CA ILE A 91 -5.18 31.72 6.06
C ILE A 91 -4.59 32.61 7.16
N VAL A 92 -5.11 33.83 7.33
CA VAL A 92 -4.64 34.76 8.37
C VAL A 92 -4.86 34.17 9.76
N ASN A 93 -6.02 33.58 10.02
CA ASN A 93 -6.33 32.98 11.32
C ASN A 93 -5.41 31.79 11.65
N ARG A 94 -4.99 31.02 10.63
CA ARG A 94 -4.16 29.83 10.84
C ARG A 94 -2.65 30.11 10.84
N TYR A 95 -2.20 30.96 9.93
CA TYR A 95 -0.78 31.20 9.67
C TYR A 95 -0.31 32.60 10.07
N GLY A 96 -1.23 33.51 10.39
CA GLY A 96 -0.90 34.84 10.87
C GLY A 96 -0.07 34.82 12.15
N LYS A 97 0.50 35.98 12.47
CA LYS A 97 1.34 36.11 13.67
C LYS A 97 0.49 35.93 14.92
N LEU A 98 0.90 35.00 15.78
CA LEU A 98 0.27 34.74 17.06
C LEU A 98 1.18 35.23 18.18
N ASP A 99 0.73 36.23 18.94
CA ASP A 99 1.47 36.80 20.06
C ASP A 99 1.19 36.02 21.38
N ASP A 100 1.11 34.69 21.30
CA ASP A 100 0.96 33.81 22.46
C ASP A 100 2.27 33.03 22.76
N PRO A 101 2.48 32.52 23.99
CA PRO A 101 3.74 31.90 24.38
C PRO A 101 4.14 30.68 23.55
N ASN A 102 3.15 29.96 23.00
CA ASN A 102 3.25 28.68 22.31
C ASN A 102 3.00 28.80 20.79
N ALA A 103 2.82 30.03 20.28
CA ALA A 103 2.49 30.34 18.90
C ALA A 103 1.35 29.49 18.32
N GLY A 104 0.23 29.36 19.05
CA GLY A 104 -0.95 28.60 18.64
C GLY A 104 -0.85 27.07 18.82
N VAL A 105 0.23 26.56 19.39
CA VAL A 105 0.41 25.12 19.64
C VAL A 105 -0.37 24.70 20.89
N ILE A 106 -1.34 23.79 20.71
CA ILE A 106 -2.09 23.18 21.82
C ILE A 106 -1.22 22.09 22.47
N THR A 107 -0.40 22.50 23.45
CA THR A 107 0.55 21.62 24.15
C THR A 107 -0.11 20.46 24.89
N GLU A 108 -1.41 20.57 25.21
CA GLU A 108 -2.19 19.56 25.93
C GLU A 108 -2.56 18.35 25.05
N GLU A 109 -2.62 18.55 23.73
CA GLU A 109 -2.93 17.50 22.76
C GLU A 109 -1.67 16.85 22.16
N LEU A 110 -0.51 17.50 22.35
CA LEU A 110 0.80 17.01 21.91
C LEU A 110 1.40 16.10 22.98
N TYR A 111 1.06 14.82 22.93
CA TYR A 111 1.68 13.81 23.76
C TYR A 111 1.95 12.52 23.00
N VAL A 112 3.03 11.84 23.37
CA VAL A 112 3.30 10.46 22.95
C VAL A 112 2.88 9.53 24.07
N VAL A 113 2.09 8.51 23.72
CA VAL A 113 1.76 7.42 24.64
C VAL A 113 2.85 6.36 24.53
N GLY A 114 3.64 6.19 25.59
CA GLY A 114 4.63 5.12 25.68
C GLY A 114 3.98 3.74 25.78
N SER A 115 4.78 2.68 25.57
CA SER A 115 4.34 1.27 25.69
C SER A 115 3.78 0.92 27.08
N ASN A 116 4.09 1.74 28.10
CA ASN A 116 3.56 1.66 29.46
C ASN A 116 2.29 2.51 29.69
N GLN A 117 1.62 2.97 28.63
CA GLN A 117 0.48 3.90 28.65
C GLN A 117 0.77 5.26 29.32
N LYS A 118 2.03 5.62 29.56
CA LYS A 118 2.39 6.95 30.09
C LYS A 118 2.34 7.98 28.97
N LYS A 119 1.56 9.05 29.17
CA LYS A 119 1.57 10.23 28.30
C LYS A 119 2.81 11.07 28.59
N THR A 120 3.63 11.28 27.58
CA THR A 120 4.79 12.19 27.62
C THR A 120 4.44 13.40 26.77
N VAL A 121 4.36 14.58 27.39
CA VAL A 121 4.08 15.83 26.68
C VAL A 121 5.24 16.14 25.73
N VAL A 122 4.91 16.47 24.49
CA VAL A 122 5.86 16.85 23.45
C VAL A 122 5.96 18.37 23.43
N GLU A 123 7.15 18.89 23.69
CA GLU A 123 7.45 20.30 23.50
C GLU A 123 7.83 20.58 22.04
N MET A 124 7.17 21.54 21.40
CA MET A 124 7.53 21.97 20.05
C MET A 124 8.64 23.01 20.11
N VAL A 125 9.89 22.55 20.02
CA VAL A 125 11.06 23.44 19.96
C VAL A 125 11.04 24.22 18.63
N GLY A 126 11.13 25.54 18.72
CA GLY A 126 11.15 26.42 17.55
C GLY A 126 9.77 26.87 17.04
N ALA A 127 8.68 26.58 17.77
CA ALA A 127 7.31 26.99 17.40
C ALA A 127 7.20 28.49 17.08
N ARG A 128 7.85 29.36 17.86
CA ARG A 128 7.88 30.81 17.59
C ARG A 128 8.57 31.15 16.27
N SER A 129 9.73 30.56 15.99
CA SER A 129 10.45 30.80 14.73
C SER A 129 9.67 30.29 13.52
N VAL A 130 8.95 29.17 13.68
CA VAL A 130 8.04 28.65 12.65
C VAL A 130 6.87 29.60 12.43
N ASN A 131 6.22 30.11 13.48
CA ASN A 131 5.14 31.09 13.37
C ASN A 131 5.61 32.41 12.74
N GLU A 132 6.79 32.92 13.11
CA GLU A 132 7.37 34.11 12.47
C GLU A 132 7.56 33.92 10.96
N LYS A 133 8.04 32.74 10.54
CA LYS A 133 8.18 32.41 9.12
C LYS A 133 6.82 32.26 8.42
N GLN A 134 5.89 31.53 9.04
CA GLN A 134 4.55 31.27 8.48
C GLN A 134 3.68 32.53 8.41
N SER A 135 3.89 33.50 9.32
CA SER A 135 3.21 34.79 9.31
C SER A 135 3.53 35.66 8.10
N LYS A 136 4.61 35.34 7.36
CA LYS A 136 4.91 35.91 6.05
C LYS A 136 4.05 35.19 5.00
N LEU A 137 2.80 35.62 4.92
CA LEU A 137 1.79 35.00 4.06
C LEU A 137 2.21 34.96 2.58
N ASP A 138 3.03 35.90 2.15
CA ASP A 138 3.55 36.01 0.79
C ASP A 138 4.59 34.95 0.44
N ALA A 139 5.24 34.36 1.45
CA ALA A 139 6.22 33.30 1.33
C ALA A 139 5.62 31.88 1.51
N LEU A 140 4.33 31.76 1.84
CA LEU A 140 3.67 30.47 2.01
C LEU A 140 3.59 29.72 0.68
N GLN A 141 3.99 28.45 0.68
CA GLN A 141 3.91 27.55 -0.47
C GLN A 141 2.85 26.47 -0.25
N GLU A 142 2.77 25.93 0.95
CA GLU A 142 1.83 24.89 1.35
C GLU A 142 0.86 25.43 2.39
N VAL A 143 -0.44 25.35 2.10
CA VAL A 143 -1.50 25.88 2.96
C VAL A 143 -2.54 24.81 3.22
N VAL A 144 -2.76 24.49 4.49
CA VAL A 144 -3.72 23.49 4.94
C VAL A 144 -4.84 24.17 5.71
N LEU A 145 -6.02 24.26 5.11
CA LEU A 145 -7.23 24.85 5.70
C LEU A 145 -8.30 23.78 5.99
N ARG A 146 -7.87 22.54 6.20
CA ARG A 146 -8.80 21.46 6.53
C ARG A 146 -9.66 21.82 7.74
N GLY A 147 -10.98 21.75 7.61
CA GLY A 147 -11.89 22.03 8.73
C GLY A 147 -11.97 23.50 9.14
N CYS A 148 -11.36 24.43 8.41
CA CYS A 148 -11.32 25.85 8.76
C CYS A 148 -12.58 26.63 8.34
N LEU A 149 -13.65 25.93 7.97
CA LEU A 149 -14.98 26.49 7.65
C LEU A 149 -14.95 27.50 6.49
N VAL A 150 -14.06 27.29 5.51
CA VAL A 150 -13.96 28.13 4.32
C VAL A 150 -15.20 27.95 3.45
N TYR A 151 -15.95 29.01 3.18
CA TYR A 151 -17.10 28.93 2.25
C TYR A 151 -16.79 29.42 0.83
N GLY A 152 -15.69 30.16 0.65
CA GLY A 152 -15.34 30.77 -0.63
C GLY A 152 -14.33 31.92 -0.49
N VAL A 153 -14.21 32.72 -1.54
CA VAL A 153 -13.30 33.89 -1.58
C VAL A 153 -13.86 35.14 -0.87
N GLY A 154 -15.19 35.25 -0.75
CA GLY A 154 -15.85 36.42 -0.15
C GLY A 154 -15.50 37.73 -0.89
N ASP A 155 -15.35 38.81 -0.12
CA ASP A 155 -14.88 40.12 -0.60
C ASP A 155 -13.33 40.20 -0.77
N SER A 156 -12.62 39.11 -0.47
CA SER A 156 -11.18 39.13 -0.21
C SER A 156 -10.33 38.58 -1.36
N SER A 157 -10.85 38.58 -2.59
CA SER A 157 -10.16 38.09 -3.79
C SER A 157 -8.83 38.82 -4.08
N GLU A 158 -8.84 40.15 -4.01
CA GLU A 158 -7.65 40.98 -4.21
C GLU A 158 -6.61 40.79 -3.11
N LYS A 159 -7.05 40.63 -1.86
CA LYS A 159 -6.16 40.38 -0.72
C LYS A 159 -5.51 39.01 -0.87
N LEU A 160 -6.29 37.97 -1.17
CA LEU A 160 -5.80 36.62 -1.41
C LEU A 160 -4.73 36.63 -2.51
N ARG A 161 -5.03 37.24 -3.66
CA ARG A 161 -4.09 37.32 -4.78
C ARG A 161 -2.77 38.03 -4.43
N LYS A 162 -2.85 39.17 -3.74
CA LYS A 162 -1.67 40.01 -3.45
C LYS A 162 -0.84 39.52 -2.28
N CYS A 163 -1.50 38.99 -1.25
CA CYS A 163 -0.85 38.63 0.01
C CYS A 163 -0.39 37.17 0.05
N THR A 164 -0.85 36.29 -0.84
CA THR A 164 -0.43 34.88 -0.88
C THR A 164 -0.03 34.39 -2.29
N PRO A 165 0.83 35.11 -3.04
CA PRO A 165 1.19 34.74 -4.41
C PRO A 165 2.02 33.46 -4.51
N GLY A 166 2.67 33.03 -3.42
CA GLY A 166 3.58 31.87 -3.40
C GLY A 166 2.92 30.51 -3.29
N ILE A 167 1.60 30.44 -3.03
CA ILE A 167 0.90 29.19 -2.75
C ILE A 167 0.93 28.27 -3.98
N GLN A 168 1.43 27.05 -3.77
CA GLN A 168 1.52 25.95 -4.74
C GLN A 168 0.64 24.77 -4.34
N GLU A 169 0.51 24.52 -3.02
CA GLU A 169 -0.36 23.48 -2.49
C GLU A 169 -1.44 24.07 -1.57
N LEU A 170 -2.70 23.71 -1.82
CA LEU A 170 -3.84 24.15 -1.05
C LEU A 170 -4.74 22.98 -0.65
N ASP A 171 -4.87 22.76 0.65
CA ASP A 171 -5.82 21.81 1.23
C ASP A 171 -7.06 22.53 1.76
N LEU A 172 -8.16 22.38 1.04
CA LEU A 172 -9.49 22.87 1.39
C LEU A 172 -10.42 21.72 1.79
N SER A 173 -9.89 20.59 2.25
CA SER A 173 -10.74 19.45 2.61
C SER A 173 -11.64 19.73 3.82
N LEU A 174 -12.84 19.14 3.86
CA LEU A 174 -13.82 19.34 4.95
C LEU A 174 -14.07 20.82 5.25
N ASN A 175 -14.59 21.55 4.27
CA ASN A 175 -14.93 22.96 4.39
C ASN A 175 -16.39 23.22 4.00
N LEU A 176 -16.79 24.48 3.96
CA LEU A 176 -18.14 24.93 3.65
C LEU A 176 -18.29 25.32 2.16
N LEU A 177 -17.54 24.68 1.27
CA LEU A 177 -17.60 24.93 -0.17
C LEU A 177 -18.82 24.21 -0.77
N PRO A 178 -19.80 24.94 -1.32
CA PRO A 178 -21.01 24.33 -1.89
C PRO A 178 -20.83 23.84 -3.33
N SER A 179 -19.86 24.39 -4.08
CA SER A 179 -19.77 24.17 -5.53
C SER A 179 -18.36 24.36 -6.08
N TRP A 180 -18.14 23.82 -7.29
CA TRP A 180 -16.92 24.03 -8.06
C TRP A 180 -16.68 25.48 -8.47
N GLU A 181 -17.74 26.27 -8.60
CA GLU A 181 -17.65 27.71 -8.85
C GLU A 181 -16.91 28.42 -7.71
N ARG A 182 -17.35 28.21 -6.47
CA ARG A 182 -16.74 28.81 -5.28
C ARG A 182 -15.28 28.39 -5.12
N LEU A 183 -14.98 27.11 -5.39
CA LEU A 183 -13.62 26.60 -5.36
C LEU A 183 -12.76 27.19 -6.49
N GLY A 184 -13.33 27.32 -7.69
CA GLY A 184 -12.67 27.91 -8.85
C GLY A 184 -12.32 29.38 -8.62
N ASP A 185 -13.18 30.15 -7.96
CA ASP A 185 -12.92 31.56 -7.63
C ASP A 185 -11.74 31.73 -6.66
N ILE A 186 -11.57 30.80 -5.72
CA ILE A 186 -10.36 30.75 -4.87
C ILE A 186 -9.13 30.46 -5.75
N CYS A 187 -9.20 29.42 -6.59
CA CYS A 187 -8.06 28.99 -7.41
C CYS A 187 -7.63 30.04 -8.43
N LYS A 188 -8.57 30.82 -9.01
CA LYS A 188 -8.27 31.96 -9.88
C LYS A 188 -7.38 33.03 -9.22
N CYS A 189 -7.41 33.13 -7.89
CA CYS A 189 -6.58 34.06 -7.13
C CYS A 189 -5.16 33.55 -6.91
N LEU A 190 -4.89 32.26 -7.16
CA LEU A 190 -3.65 31.55 -6.86
C LEU A 190 -3.00 31.02 -8.15
N PRO A 191 -2.27 31.86 -8.91
CA PRO A 191 -1.77 31.49 -10.23
C PRO A 191 -0.73 30.36 -10.23
N ASN A 192 -0.03 30.14 -9.11
CA ASN A 192 1.01 29.12 -8.97
C ASN A 192 0.51 27.79 -8.39
N LEU A 193 -0.81 27.66 -8.17
CA LEU A 193 -1.40 26.48 -7.56
C LEU A 193 -1.27 25.24 -8.47
N THR A 194 -0.58 24.21 -7.98
CA THR A 194 -0.38 22.92 -8.67
C THR A 194 -1.06 21.77 -7.94
N ASP A 195 -1.25 21.87 -6.63
CA ASP A 195 -1.74 20.78 -5.79
C ASP A 195 -2.98 21.23 -5.04
N LEU A 196 -4.10 20.57 -5.31
CA LEU A 196 -5.39 20.92 -4.73
C LEU A 196 -6.01 19.72 -4.03
N ASN A 197 -6.31 19.88 -2.74
CA ASN A 197 -7.14 18.93 -2.00
C ASN A 197 -8.53 19.52 -1.75
N ALA A 198 -9.54 18.94 -2.40
CA ALA A 198 -10.94 19.31 -2.26
C ALA A 198 -11.79 18.19 -1.59
N SER A 199 -11.13 17.21 -0.97
CA SER A 199 -11.75 16.05 -0.32
C SER A 199 -12.75 16.43 0.78
N ASP A 200 -13.66 15.53 1.14
CA ASP A 200 -14.67 15.73 2.20
C ASP A 200 -15.56 16.99 2.02
N ASN A 201 -15.64 17.58 0.82
CA ASN A 201 -16.60 18.64 0.51
C ASN A 201 -17.78 18.08 -0.30
N GLN A 202 -18.94 18.73 -0.17
CA GLN A 202 -20.13 18.42 -0.98
C GLN A 202 -20.23 19.40 -2.14
N LEU A 203 -19.32 19.27 -3.10
CA LEU A 203 -19.31 20.14 -4.27
C LEU A 203 -20.46 19.75 -5.20
N GLU A 204 -21.34 20.68 -5.52
CA GLU A 204 -22.36 20.49 -6.54
C GLU A 204 -21.74 20.50 -7.95
N MET A 205 -22.14 19.55 -8.79
CA MET A 205 -21.64 19.46 -10.16
C MET A 205 -22.21 20.57 -11.03
N PRO A 206 -21.36 21.35 -11.74
CA PRO A 206 -21.85 22.37 -12.64
C PRO A 206 -22.43 21.75 -13.90
N SER A 207 -23.39 22.45 -14.52
CA SER A 207 -24.00 22.02 -15.79
C SER A 207 -23.03 22.03 -16.97
N ASP A 208 -22.07 22.97 -16.95
CA ASP A 208 -20.95 23.01 -17.88
C ASP A 208 -19.64 23.09 -17.08
N VAL A 209 -18.83 22.04 -17.15
CA VAL A 209 -17.51 21.98 -16.50
C VAL A 209 -16.46 22.80 -17.25
N SER A 210 -16.63 23.00 -18.55
CA SER A 210 -15.62 23.61 -19.44
C SER A 210 -15.32 25.07 -19.08
N GLN A 211 -16.29 25.76 -18.47
CA GLN A 211 -16.12 27.14 -18.02
C GLN A 211 -15.04 27.30 -16.92
N TYR A 212 -14.71 26.21 -16.20
CA TYR A 212 -13.75 26.27 -15.10
C TYR A 212 -12.34 25.83 -15.49
N THR A 213 -12.11 25.40 -16.73
CA THR A 213 -10.80 24.96 -17.21
C THR A 213 -9.69 25.99 -16.96
N ASN A 214 -9.99 27.28 -17.14
CA ASN A 214 -9.02 28.35 -16.89
C ASN A 214 -8.68 28.48 -15.39
N SER A 215 -9.67 28.26 -14.52
CA SER A 215 -9.52 28.36 -13.06
C SER A 215 -8.59 27.29 -12.48
N PHE A 216 -8.49 26.14 -13.15
CA PHE A 216 -7.72 24.98 -12.67
C PHE A 216 -6.61 24.56 -13.65
N SER A 217 -6.25 25.43 -14.58
CA SER A 217 -5.33 25.14 -15.70
C SER A 217 -3.94 24.66 -15.27
N ASN A 218 -3.46 25.11 -14.10
CA ASN A 218 -2.14 24.78 -13.56
C ASN A 218 -2.15 23.60 -12.57
N VAL A 219 -3.33 23.13 -12.17
CA VAL A 219 -3.45 22.06 -11.17
C VAL A 219 -3.05 20.72 -11.80
N LYS A 220 -2.03 20.10 -11.21
CA LYS A 220 -1.44 18.82 -11.60
C LYS A 220 -1.81 17.68 -10.66
N VAL A 221 -2.03 17.98 -9.39
CA VAL A 221 -2.40 17.00 -8.37
C VAL A 221 -3.76 17.37 -7.80
N LEU A 222 -4.71 16.45 -7.91
CA LEU A 222 -6.07 16.65 -7.41
C LEU A 222 -6.46 15.53 -6.45
N LYS A 223 -6.92 15.91 -5.26
CA LYS A 223 -7.46 14.99 -4.25
C LYS A 223 -8.96 15.24 -4.09
N LEU A 224 -9.74 14.21 -4.41
CA LEU A 224 -11.20 14.13 -4.32
C LEU A 224 -11.60 12.89 -3.51
N ASN A 225 -11.06 12.77 -2.30
CA ASN A 225 -11.39 11.67 -1.40
C ASN A 225 -12.73 11.97 -0.70
N ARG A 226 -13.55 10.93 -0.48
CA ARG A 226 -14.84 11.04 0.25
C ARG A 226 -15.77 12.14 -0.27
N VAL A 227 -15.75 12.39 -1.58
CA VAL A 227 -16.72 13.28 -2.25
C VAL A 227 -17.96 12.52 -2.73
N HIS A 228 -17.91 11.18 -2.70
CA HIS A 228 -19.00 10.26 -3.05
C HIS A 228 -19.50 10.39 -4.50
N TYR A 229 -18.63 10.86 -5.40
CA TYR A 229 -18.92 10.88 -6.83
C TYR A 229 -18.82 9.48 -7.43
N SER A 230 -19.69 9.20 -8.41
CA SER A 230 -19.51 8.07 -9.31
C SER A 230 -18.27 8.27 -10.20
N TRP A 231 -17.76 7.18 -10.78
CA TRP A 231 -16.64 7.26 -11.72
C TRP A 231 -16.92 8.20 -12.90
N GLN A 232 -18.15 8.18 -13.44
CA GLN A 232 -18.55 9.08 -14.53
C GLN A 232 -18.51 10.56 -14.11
N GLN A 233 -18.95 10.88 -12.89
CA GLN A 233 -18.85 12.25 -12.37
C GLN A 233 -17.38 12.67 -12.18
N LEU A 234 -16.52 11.79 -11.67
CA LEU A 234 -15.08 12.07 -11.54
C LEU A 234 -14.41 12.31 -12.90
N LEU A 235 -14.79 11.55 -13.92
CA LEU A 235 -14.35 11.78 -15.29
C LEU A 235 -14.84 13.14 -15.82
N GLU A 236 -16.09 13.49 -15.60
CA GLU A 236 -16.62 14.80 -15.97
C GLU A 236 -15.85 15.93 -15.25
N CYS A 237 -15.54 15.76 -13.97
CA CYS A 237 -14.72 16.70 -13.20
C CYS A 237 -13.34 16.89 -13.81
N SER A 238 -12.70 15.81 -14.24
CA SER A 238 -11.34 15.85 -14.78
C SER A 238 -11.20 16.75 -16.01
N LYS A 239 -12.29 17.04 -16.73
CA LYS A 239 -12.27 17.98 -17.86
C LYS A 239 -11.91 19.41 -17.45
N MET A 240 -12.13 19.77 -16.18
CA MET A 240 -11.72 21.06 -15.64
C MET A 240 -10.20 21.16 -15.45
N PHE A 241 -9.47 20.03 -15.45
CA PHE A 241 -8.06 19.93 -15.09
C PHE A 241 -7.21 19.46 -16.27
N PRO A 242 -6.89 20.35 -17.24
CA PRO A 242 -6.20 19.96 -18.47
C PRO A 242 -4.77 19.46 -18.23
N SER A 243 -4.13 19.90 -17.14
CA SER A 243 -2.74 19.56 -16.78
C SER A 243 -2.64 18.45 -15.74
N LEU A 244 -3.72 17.68 -15.51
CA LEU A 244 -3.78 16.72 -14.42
C LEU A 244 -2.81 15.54 -14.62
N GLU A 245 -1.88 15.38 -13.68
CA GLU A 245 -0.86 14.32 -13.65
C GLU A 245 -1.14 13.29 -12.53
N GLN A 246 -1.76 13.70 -11.41
CA GLN A 246 -2.08 12.81 -10.29
C GLN A 246 -3.51 13.00 -9.81
N LEU A 247 -4.24 11.90 -9.67
CA LEU A 247 -5.62 11.89 -9.21
C LEU A 247 -5.79 10.94 -8.03
N HIS A 248 -6.29 11.47 -6.91
CA HIS A 248 -6.62 10.71 -5.71
C HIS A 248 -8.12 10.71 -5.49
N VAL A 249 -8.73 9.53 -5.51
CA VAL A 249 -10.18 9.32 -5.41
C VAL A 249 -10.49 8.23 -4.38
N CYS A 250 -9.88 8.36 -3.21
CA CYS A 250 -9.94 7.38 -2.14
C CYS A 250 -11.28 7.45 -1.39
N PHE A 251 -11.73 6.33 -0.81
CA PHE A 251 -12.94 6.29 0.04
C PHE A 251 -14.23 6.80 -0.63
N ASN A 252 -14.36 6.66 -1.96
CA ASN A 252 -15.55 7.09 -2.71
C ASN A 252 -16.58 5.98 -2.93
N LEU A 253 -16.33 4.78 -2.40
CA LEU A 253 -17.21 3.61 -2.51
C LEU A 253 -17.43 3.13 -3.96
N LEU A 254 -16.48 3.42 -4.86
CA LEU A 254 -16.55 3.02 -6.27
C LEU A 254 -16.59 1.49 -6.39
N LYS A 255 -17.62 0.97 -7.05
CA LYS A 255 -17.76 -0.48 -7.34
C LYS A 255 -17.27 -0.87 -8.72
N SER A 256 -17.26 0.08 -9.65
CA SER A 256 -16.84 -0.16 -11.02
C SER A 256 -16.19 1.06 -11.64
N ILE A 257 -15.30 0.82 -12.60
CA ILE A 257 -14.70 1.84 -13.44
C ILE A 257 -14.84 1.47 -14.92
N HIS A 258 -14.89 2.51 -15.75
CA HIS A 258 -15.04 2.42 -17.20
C HIS A 258 -13.93 3.21 -17.87
N SER A 259 -13.75 3.01 -19.18
CA SER A 259 -12.71 3.71 -19.94
C SER A 259 -12.87 5.23 -19.82
N PRO A 260 -11.79 5.98 -19.51
CA PRO A 260 -11.80 7.44 -19.52
C PRO A 260 -11.83 8.03 -20.94
N GLY A 261 -11.81 7.21 -22.00
CA GLY A 261 -11.81 7.70 -23.38
C GLY A 261 -10.62 8.63 -23.66
N SER A 262 -10.90 9.86 -24.06
CA SER A 262 -9.88 10.91 -24.29
C SER A 262 -9.52 11.74 -23.05
N GLN A 263 -10.09 11.43 -21.88
CA GLN A 263 -9.77 12.10 -20.63
C GLN A 263 -8.51 11.47 -20.00
N LEU A 264 -7.91 12.17 -19.02
CA LEU A 264 -6.79 11.66 -18.21
C LEU A 264 -5.53 11.25 -19.03
N GLN A 265 -5.33 11.82 -20.21
CA GLN A 265 -4.22 11.45 -21.11
C GLN A 265 -2.83 11.80 -20.56
N HIS A 266 -2.77 12.75 -19.62
CA HIS A 266 -1.54 13.16 -18.94
C HIS A 266 -1.34 12.46 -17.58
N LEU A 267 -2.27 11.59 -17.17
CA LEU A 267 -2.26 10.98 -15.85
C LEU A 267 -1.07 10.02 -15.69
N VAL A 268 -0.29 10.26 -14.64
CA VAL A 268 0.89 9.49 -14.23
C VAL A 268 0.57 8.63 -13.02
N LEU A 269 -0.25 9.13 -12.09
CA LEU A 269 -0.64 8.42 -10.87
C LEU A 269 -2.16 8.45 -10.70
N LEU A 270 -2.74 7.27 -10.45
CA LEU A 270 -4.13 7.14 -10.03
C LEU A 270 -4.20 6.38 -8.70
N ASN A 271 -4.81 7.01 -7.70
CA ASN A 271 -5.06 6.42 -6.40
C ASN A 271 -6.55 6.16 -6.20
N LEU A 272 -6.91 4.87 -6.14
CA LEU A 272 -8.24 4.29 -5.96
C LEU A 272 -8.36 3.55 -4.62
N GLU A 273 -7.52 3.88 -3.63
CA GLU A 273 -7.50 3.25 -2.31
C GLU A 273 -8.85 3.31 -1.60
N SER A 274 -9.18 2.25 -0.84
CA SER A 274 -10.39 2.18 -0.01
C SER A 274 -11.67 2.40 -0.81
N ASN A 275 -11.76 1.80 -1.99
CA ASN A 275 -12.99 1.71 -2.76
C ASN A 275 -13.58 0.28 -2.64
N ARG A 276 -14.44 -0.12 -3.57
CA ARG A 276 -15.11 -1.43 -3.58
C ARG A 276 -14.87 -2.15 -4.91
N LEU A 277 -13.68 -1.98 -5.49
CA LEU A 277 -13.32 -2.59 -6.76
C LEU A 277 -12.99 -4.06 -6.57
N GLU A 278 -13.58 -4.92 -7.40
CA GLU A 278 -13.41 -6.37 -7.33
C GLU A 278 -12.77 -6.97 -8.60
N SER A 279 -13.05 -6.37 -9.76
CA SER A 279 -12.67 -6.92 -11.06
C SER A 279 -11.43 -6.25 -11.64
N TRP A 280 -10.40 -7.05 -11.92
CA TRP A 280 -9.22 -6.60 -12.66
C TRP A 280 -9.52 -6.22 -14.11
N GLU A 281 -10.52 -6.84 -14.75
CA GLU A 281 -10.93 -6.49 -16.11
C GLU A 281 -11.36 -5.03 -16.21
N GLN A 282 -11.98 -4.50 -15.16
CA GLN A 282 -12.33 -3.08 -15.10
C GLN A 282 -11.08 -2.20 -14.96
N ILE A 283 -10.05 -2.67 -14.25
CA ILE A 283 -8.76 -1.98 -14.16
C ILE A 283 -8.12 -1.86 -15.54
N LEU A 284 -8.20 -2.90 -16.38
CA LEU A 284 -7.67 -2.87 -17.75
C LEU A 284 -8.25 -1.72 -18.60
N HIS A 285 -9.45 -1.20 -18.30
CA HIS A 285 -10.02 -0.04 -19.00
C HIS A 285 -9.17 1.24 -18.88
N LEU A 286 -8.26 1.30 -17.90
CA LEU A 286 -7.34 2.41 -17.67
C LEU A 286 -6.12 2.40 -18.59
N ASP A 287 -5.92 1.35 -19.39
CA ASP A 287 -4.79 1.24 -20.34
C ASP A 287 -4.75 2.38 -21.36
N VAL A 288 -5.91 2.97 -21.66
CA VAL A 288 -6.03 4.15 -22.53
C VAL A 288 -5.33 5.40 -21.97
N CYS A 289 -4.81 5.36 -20.74
CA CYS A 289 -3.98 6.40 -20.14
C CYS A 289 -2.49 6.09 -20.42
N PRO A 290 -1.88 6.63 -21.49
CA PRO A 290 -0.58 6.17 -21.99
C PRO A 290 0.59 6.48 -21.06
N ARG A 291 0.44 7.45 -20.15
CA ARG A 291 1.49 7.92 -19.23
C ARG A 291 1.38 7.32 -17.83
N LEU A 292 0.41 6.43 -17.60
CA LEU A 292 0.15 5.91 -16.27
C LEU A 292 1.32 5.06 -15.77
N GLU A 293 1.98 5.51 -14.71
CA GLU A 293 3.14 4.86 -14.10
C GLU A 293 2.83 4.23 -12.74
N SER A 294 1.79 4.69 -12.04
CA SER A 294 1.48 4.25 -10.69
C SER A 294 -0.02 4.05 -10.48
N LEU A 295 -0.38 2.84 -10.05
CA LEU A 295 -1.73 2.46 -9.64
C LEU A 295 -1.74 2.08 -8.16
N ILE A 296 -2.53 2.82 -7.38
CA ILE A 296 -2.77 2.52 -5.96
C ILE A 296 -4.19 1.99 -5.82
N LEU A 297 -4.29 0.73 -5.43
CA LEU A 297 -5.50 -0.10 -5.34
C LEU A 297 -5.65 -0.73 -3.94
N ASN A 298 -4.97 -0.18 -2.94
CA ASN A 298 -5.04 -0.68 -1.56
C ASN A 298 -6.49 -0.71 -1.05
N ASP A 299 -6.79 -1.63 -0.14
CA ASP A 299 -8.07 -1.69 0.59
C ASP A 299 -9.29 -1.78 -0.36
N ASN A 300 -9.16 -2.63 -1.39
CA ASN A 300 -10.25 -2.98 -2.29
C ASN A 300 -10.61 -4.46 -2.11
N SER A 301 -11.23 -5.09 -3.09
CA SER A 301 -11.65 -6.49 -3.04
C SER A 301 -11.20 -7.29 -4.27
N ILE A 302 -10.09 -6.87 -4.88
CA ILE A 302 -9.51 -7.54 -6.05
C ILE A 302 -8.97 -8.91 -5.63
N SER A 303 -9.41 -9.96 -6.30
CA SER A 303 -9.07 -11.36 -5.99
C SER A 303 -8.21 -12.05 -7.05
N SER A 304 -8.26 -11.55 -8.28
CA SER A 304 -7.49 -12.05 -9.42
C SER A 304 -6.84 -10.90 -10.20
N ILE A 305 -5.75 -11.21 -10.89
CA ILE A 305 -5.06 -10.33 -11.84
C ILE A 305 -4.86 -11.19 -13.09
N HIS A 306 -5.18 -10.65 -14.27
CA HIS A 306 -4.99 -11.36 -15.54
C HIS A 306 -4.87 -10.38 -16.71
N PHE A 307 -3.92 -10.63 -17.60
CA PHE A 307 -3.74 -9.92 -18.87
C PHE A 307 -4.06 -10.87 -20.04
N PRO A 308 -5.20 -10.66 -20.73
CA PRO A 308 -5.71 -11.62 -21.71
C PRO A 308 -4.96 -11.62 -23.06
N ASP A 309 -4.10 -10.63 -23.33
CA ASP A 309 -3.40 -10.46 -24.60
C ASP A 309 -2.03 -11.16 -24.66
N ALA A 310 -1.59 -11.75 -23.55
CA ALA A 310 -0.28 -12.38 -23.43
C ALA A 310 -0.39 -13.74 -22.72
N ASN A 311 0.25 -14.74 -23.32
CA ASN A 311 0.41 -16.06 -22.70
C ASN A 311 1.45 -16.01 -21.58
N GLU A 312 1.61 -17.11 -20.85
CA GLU A 312 2.60 -17.23 -19.79
C GLU A 312 4.03 -17.02 -20.32
N GLY A 313 4.85 -16.28 -19.56
CA GLY A 313 6.21 -15.91 -19.95
C GLY A 313 6.31 -14.84 -21.04
N SER A 314 5.20 -14.41 -21.64
CA SER A 314 5.17 -13.31 -22.63
C SER A 314 4.90 -11.97 -21.94
N LYS A 315 5.22 -10.85 -22.63
CA LYS A 315 4.92 -9.50 -22.12
C LYS A 315 3.61 -8.98 -22.71
N THR A 316 2.79 -8.34 -21.89
CA THR A 316 1.52 -7.71 -22.29
C THR A 316 1.77 -6.38 -23.01
N LYS A 317 0.82 -5.98 -23.86
CA LYS A 317 0.74 -4.64 -24.43
C LYS A 317 0.04 -3.66 -23.49
N PHE A 318 -0.74 -4.16 -22.53
CA PHE A 318 -1.38 -3.34 -21.51
C PHE A 318 -0.33 -2.63 -20.64
N PHE A 319 -0.64 -1.40 -20.28
CA PHE A 319 0.09 -0.56 -19.35
C PHE A 319 1.61 -0.49 -19.64
N PRO A 320 2.01 0.02 -20.82
CA PRO A 320 3.41 -0.02 -21.26
C PRO A 320 4.38 0.71 -20.31
N ASN A 321 3.91 1.73 -19.60
CA ASN A 321 4.71 2.56 -18.70
C ASN A 321 4.44 2.30 -17.20
N LEU A 322 3.60 1.32 -16.85
CA LEU A 322 3.24 1.08 -15.46
C LEU A 322 4.41 0.46 -14.70
N LYS A 323 4.87 1.20 -13.70
CA LYS A 323 6.02 0.88 -12.87
C LYS A 323 5.61 0.35 -11.51
N ARG A 324 4.49 0.85 -10.96
CA ARG A 324 4.14 0.67 -9.55
C ARG A 324 2.70 0.23 -9.39
N ILE A 325 2.48 -0.84 -8.62
CA ILE A 325 1.15 -1.31 -8.23
C ILE A 325 1.17 -1.53 -6.72
N TYR A 326 0.30 -0.81 -6.02
CA TYR A 326 0.06 -1.03 -4.59
C TYR A 326 -1.33 -1.64 -4.43
N ILE A 327 -1.39 -2.87 -3.95
CA ILE A 327 -2.62 -3.67 -3.83
C ILE A 327 -2.72 -4.30 -2.44
N ASN A 328 -2.29 -3.56 -1.41
CA ASN A 328 -2.40 -4.01 -0.03
C ASN A 328 -3.86 -4.28 0.35
N ASN A 329 -4.10 -5.16 1.31
CA ASN A 329 -5.42 -5.44 1.88
C ASN A 329 -6.49 -5.73 0.83
N ASN A 330 -6.16 -6.63 -0.11
CA ASN A 330 -7.07 -7.14 -1.12
C ASN A 330 -7.30 -8.65 -0.89
N LYS A 331 -7.90 -9.35 -1.86
CA LYS A 331 -8.27 -10.77 -1.76
C LYS A 331 -7.37 -11.67 -2.61
N ILE A 332 -6.13 -11.26 -2.86
CA ILE A 332 -5.18 -12.03 -3.69
C ILE A 332 -4.72 -13.27 -2.92
N LEU A 333 -5.17 -14.44 -3.36
CA LEU A 333 -4.82 -15.74 -2.77
C LEU A 333 -3.82 -16.53 -3.64
N GLN A 334 -3.92 -16.42 -4.96
CA GLN A 334 -3.24 -17.30 -5.90
C GLN A 334 -1.94 -16.68 -6.45
N TRP A 335 -0.87 -17.49 -6.50
CA TRP A 335 0.42 -17.09 -7.07
C TRP A 335 0.38 -16.78 -8.57
N SER A 336 -0.64 -17.24 -9.30
CA SER A 336 -0.89 -16.86 -10.69
C SER A 336 -1.01 -15.35 -10.86
N CYS A 337 -1.58 -14.62 -9.89
CA CYS A 337 -1.67 -13.16 -9.93
C CYS A 337 -0.28 -12.51 -9.98
N ILE A 338 0.70 -13.07 -9.27
CA ILE A 338 2.08 -12.58 -9.25
C ILE A 338 2.79 -12.90 -10.58
N ASN A 339 2.52 -14.08 -11.14
CA ASN A 339 3.02 -14.44 -12.47
C ASN A 339 2.52 -13.44 -13.54
N GLU A 340 1.26 -13.00 -13.45
CA GLU A 340 0.67 -12.03 -14.38
C GLU A 340 1.33 -10.66 -14.28
N LEU A 341 1.77 -10.23 -13.10
CA LEU A 341 2.50 -8.97 -12.93
C LEU A 341 3.85 -8.96 -13.67
N ASP A 342 4.50 -10.12 -13.86
CA ASP A 342 5.72 -10.19 -14.68
C ASP A 342 5.46 -9.85 -16.15
N LYS A 343 4.22 -9.98 -16.65
CA LYS A 343 3.91 -9.63 -18.05
C LYS A 343 4.10 -8.14 -18.33
N LEU A 344 4.05 -7.28 -17.31
CA LEU A 344 4.25 -5.84 -17.45
C LEU A 344 5.71 -5.52 -17.80
N LYS A 345 5.91 -4.67 -18.81
CA LYS A 345 7.26 -4.39 -19.34
C LYS A 345 8.12 -3.55 -18.39
N SER A 346 7.50 -2.57 -17.74
CA SER A 346 8.18 -1.53 -16.95
C SER A 346 8.00 -1.69 -15.44
N PHE A 347 7.41 -2.81 -14.99
CA PHE A 347 7.02 -2.99 -13.59
C PHE A 347 8.21 -3.21 -12.67
N GLU A 348 8.30 -2.39 -11.62
CA GLU A 348 9.46 -2.32 -10.73
C GLU A 348 9.11 -2.17 -9.23
N ASP A 349 7.90 -1.81 -8.82
CA ASP A 349 7.52 -1.63 -7.41
C ASP A 349 6.18 -2.29 -7.07
N LEU A 350 6.18 -3.17 -6.07
CA LEU A 350 4.99 -3.87 -5.58
C LEU A 350 4.79 -3.68 -4.07
N GLN A 351 3.57 -3.36 -3.69
CA GLN A 351 3.08 -3.53 -2.31
C GLN A 351 1.86 -4.43 -2.31
N ILE A 352 1.85 -5.46 -1.47
CA ILE A 352 0.81 -6.51 -1.46
C ILE A 352 0.55 -7.07 -0.04
N ASN A 353 0.90 -6.32 1.01
CA ASN A 353 0.64 -6.68 2.40
C ASN A 353 -0.86 -6.93 2.64
N GLY A 354 -1.19 -7.77 3.63
CA GLY A 354 -2.58 -8.01 4.03
C GLY A 354 -3.44 -8.75 2.99
N ASN A 355 -2.83 -9.42 2.02
CA ASN A 355 -3.50 -10.34 1.10
C ASN A 355 -3.33 -11.79 1.57
N PRO A 356 -4.32 -12.69 1.36
CA PRO A 356 -4.23 -14.11 1.75
C PRO A 356 -3.00 -14.86 1.23
N ILE A 357 -2.41 -14.45 0.10
CA ILE A 357 -1.16 -15.01 -0.43
C ILE A 357 0.02 -14.89 0.57
N GLN A 358 -0.01 -13.90 1.46
CA GLN A 358 1.01 -13.68 2.48
C GLN A 358 1.00 -14.77 3.55
N ASP A 359 -0.13 -15.47 3.74
CA ASP A 359 -0.26 -16.55 4.73
C ASP A 359 0.28 -17.89 4.20
N SER A 360 0.73 -17.95 2.94
CA SER A 360 1.21 -19.18 2.31
C SER A 360 2.60 -19.65 2.80
N ALA A 361 3.40 -18.76 3.39
CA ALA A 361 4.73 -19.05 3.94
C ALA A 361 5.18 -17.95 4.91
N SER A 362 6.43 -18.00 5.41
CA SER A 362 6.99 -16.88 6.20
C SER A 362 7.11 -15.61 5.34
N PRO A 363 7.05 -14.40 5.93
CA PRO A 363 7.17 -13.14 5.20
C PRO A 363 8.42 -13.06 4.30
N GLU A 364 9.55 -13.56 4.78
CA GLU A 364 10.82 -13.61 4.04
C GLU A 364 10.70 -14.54 2.83
N THR A 365 10.08 -15.71 3.04
CA THR A 365 9.85 -16.70 1.97
C THR A 365 8.89 -16.16 0.90
N VAL A 366 7.80 -15.51 1.31
CA VAL A 366 6.84 -14.89 0.39
C VAL A 366 7.53 -13.81 -0.44
N ARG A 367 8.32 -12.95 0.21
CA ARG A 367 9.11 -11.93 -0.48
C ARG A 367 10.07 -12.54 -1.51
N GLN A 368 10.85 -13.56 -1.13
CA GLN A 368 11.73 -14.26 -2.06
C GLN A 368 10.98 -14.83 -3.27
N LEU A 369 9.82 -15.46 -3.04
CA LEU A 369 8.98 -16.00 -4.13
C LEU A 369 8.48 -14.89 -5.07
N ILE A 370 8.07 -13.74 -4.54
CA ILE A 370 7.67 -12.58 -5.36
C ILE A 370 8.84 -12.08 -6.21
N ILE A 371 10.01 -11.89 -5.60
CA ILE A 371 11.24 -11.42 -6.29
C ILE A 371 11.63 -12.38 -7.41
N ALA A 372 11.57 -13.69 -7.15
CA ALA A 372 11.85 -14.71 -8.17
C ALA A 372 10.77 -14.72 -9.27
N LYS A 373 9.49 -14.50 -8.95
CA LYS A 373 8.42 -14.53 -9.96
C LYS A 373 8.39 -13.30 -10.86
N VAL A 374 8.85 -12.13 -10.38
CA VAL A 374 8.81 -10.85 -11.13
C VAL A 374 10.24 -10.38 -11.46
N ALA A 375 10.59 -10.43 -12.75
CA ALA A 375 11.96 -10.24 -13.23
C ALA A 375 12.55 -8.86 -12.95
N ASN A 376 11.76 -7.81 -13.15
CA ASN A 376 12.25 -6.42 -13.14
C ASN A 376 11.97 -5.69 -11.82
N LEU A 377 11.54 -6.40 -10.77
CA LEU A 377 11.15 -5.81 -9.49
C LEU A 377 12.35 -5.16 -8.77
N LYS A 378 12.32 -3.85 -8.56
CA LYS A 378 13.35 -3.10 -7.82
C LYS A 378 12.95 -2.82 -6.38
N LYS A 379 11.66 -2.76 -6.09
CA LYS A 379 11.11 -2.54 -4.74
C LYS A 379 9.98 -3.50 -4.45
N CYS A 380 9.97 -4.05 -3.25
CA CYS A 380 8.91 -4.92 -2.77
C CYS A 380 8.61 -4.52 -1.32
N GLN A 381 7.35 -4.28 -0.98
CA GLN A 381 6.93 -3.88 0.37
C GLN A 381 7.76 -2.69 0.92
N ARG A 382 7.97 -1.66 0.09
CA ARG A 382 8.71 -0.41 0.42
C ARG A 382 10.22 -0.58 0.68
N THR A 383 10.77 -1.77 0.46
CA THR A 383 12.21 -2.04 0.58
C THR A 383 12.80 -2.38 -0.78
N GLU A 384 14.02 -1.92 -1.01
CA GLU A 384 14.78 -2.20 -2.23
C GLU A 384 15.08 -3.70 -2.35
N VAL A 385 15.11 -4.20 -3.58
CA VAL A 385 15.54 -5.55 -3.93
C VAL A 385 16.96 -5.44 -4.46
N THR A 386 17.92 -5.93 -3.68
CA THR A 386 19.34 -5.94 -4.08
C THR A 386 19.62 -7.06 -5.08
N ASP A 387 20.71 -6.92 -5.85
CA ASP A 387 21.13 -7.95 -6.81
C ASP A 387 21.49 -9.27 -6.09
N GLU A 388 22.10 -9.20 -4.91
CA GLU A 388 22.39 -10.37 -4.08
C GLU A 388 21.12 -11.06 -3.59
N GLU A 389 20.14 -10.28 -3.11
CA GLU A 389 18.84 -10.81 -2.68
C GLU A 389 18.11 -11.48 -3.84
N ARG A 390 18.08 -10.84 -5.01
CA ARG A 390 17.47 -11.38 -6.23
C ARG A 390 18.11 -12.70 -6.64
N ARG A 391 19.45 -12.74 -6.72
CA ARG A 391 20.17 -13.97 -7.07
C ARG A 391 19.89 -15.09 -6.08
N GLY A 392 19.89 -14.78 -4.78
CA GLY A 392 19.52 -15.74 -3.73
C GLY A 392 18.10 -16.29 -3.91
N ALA A 393 17.13 -15.39 -4.10
CA ALA A 393 15.73 -15.75 -4.30
C ALA A 393 15.50 -16.64 -5.54
N GLU A 394 16.17 -16.36 -6.66
CA GLU A 394 16.04 -17.15 -7.90
C GLU A 394 16.66 -18.55 -7.76
N ILE A 395 17.82 -18.67 -7.10
CA ILE A 395 18.45 -19.98 -6.81
C ILE A 395 17.60 -20.80 -5.84
N ASP A 396 17.11 -20.17 -4.76
CA ASP A 396 16.24 -20.84 -3.78
C ASP A 396 14.93 -21.29 -4.43
N TYR A 397 14.38 -20.50 -5.35
CA TYR A 397 13.20 -20.87 -6.15
C TYR A 397 13.47 -22.12 -7.01
N LEU A 398 14.61 -22.14 -7.72
CA LEU A 398 15.01 -23.27 -8.56
C LEU A 398 15.16 -24.56 -7.75
N LYS A 399 15.80 -24.49 -6.57
CA LYS A 399 15.94 -25.63 -5.65
C LYS A 399 14.60 -26.10 -5.09
N ARG A 400 13.74 -25.15 -4.73
CA ARG A 400 12.43 -25.43 -4.13
C ARG A 400 11.49 -26.19 -5.06
N PHE A 401 11.44 -25.81 -6.33
CA PHE A 401 10.52 -26.39 -7.32
C PHE A 401 11.19 -27.41 -8.26
N GLY A 402 12.48 -27.71 -8.09
CA GLY A 402 13.22 -28.66 -8.92
C GLY A 402 12.63 -30.08 -8.94
N VAL A 403 12.15 -30.57 -7.80
CA VAL A 403 11.52 -31.92 -7.72
C VAL A 403 10.22 -31.95 -8.52
N GLU A 404 9.44 -30.87 -8.47
CA GLU A 404 8.19 -30.75 -9.21
C GLU A 404 8.44 -30.61 -10.72
N TRP A 405 9.46 -29.83 -11.09
CA TRP A 405 9.93 -29.72 -12.46
C TRP A 405 10.34 -31.08 -13.04
N LEU A 406 11.17 -31.87 -12.34
CA LEU A 406 11.55 -33.22 -12.78
C LEU A 406 10.33 -34.13 -12.97
N LYS A 407 9.39 -34.11 -12.00
CA LYS A 407 8.13 -34.88 -12.10
C LYS A 407 7.26 -34.45 -13.27
N SER A 408 7.33 -33.17 -13.66
CA SER A 408 6.59 -32.62 -14.78
C SER A 408 7.18 -32.97 -16.16
N GLY A 409 8.33 -33.65 -16.23
CA GLY A 409 9.05 -33.94 -17.48
C GLY A 409 10.29 -33.08 -17.71
N GLY A 410 10.74 -32.35 -16.68
CA GLY A 410 11.98 -31.59 -16.71
C GLY A 410 13.24 -32.47 -16.78
N ASN A 411 14.26 -32.02 -17.51
CA ASN A 411 15.52 -32.74 -17.65
C ASN A 411 16.73 -31.79 -17.72
N GLN A 412 17.89 -32.24 -17.25
CA GLN A 412 19.15 -31.50 -17.37
C GLN A 412 19.61 -31.41 -18.83
N ASP A 413 19.31 -32.42 -19.64
CA ASP A 413 19.53 -32.42 -21.09
C ASP A 413 18.46 -31.54 -21.78
N PRO A 414 18.85 -30.42 -22.43
CA PRO A 414 17.92 -29.54 -23.12
C PRO A 414 17.06 -30.23 -24.18
N ALA A 415 17.56 -31.31 -24.80
CA ALA A 415 16.81 -32.05 -25.82
C ALA A 415 15.67 -32.90 -25.24
N GLN A 416 15.77 -33.25 -23.95
CA GLN A 416 14.79 -34.08 -23.23
C GLN A 416 13.95 -33.26 -22.24
N ASN A 417 14.27 -31.98 -22.06
CA ASN A 417 13.60 -31.10 -21.12
C ASN A 417 12.22 -30.67 -21.66
N ASN A 418 11.17 -31.37 -21.25
CA ASN A 418 9.80 -31.13 -21.69
C ASN A 418 8.83 -31.11 -20.50
N PRO A 419 8.93 -30.09 -19.61
CA PRO A 419 8.02 -29.96 -18.47
C PRO A 419 6.59 -29.68 -18.93
N SER A 420 5.61 -30.12 -18.12
CA SER A 420 4.19 -29.95 -18.42
C SER A 420 3.78 -28.48 -18.50
N THR A 421 2.75 -28.20 -19.32
CA THR A 421 2.17 -26.85 -19.43
C THR A 421 1.70 -26.32 -18.07
N GLU A 422 1.13 -27.18 -17.23
CA GLU A 422 0.67 -26.80 -15.89
C GLU A 422 1.83 -26.29 -15.01
N PHE A 423 2.98 -26.96 -15.06
CA PHE A 423 4.18 -26.51 -14.36
C PHE A 423 4.66 -25.16 -14.90
N LEU A 424 4.67 -24.99 -16.22
CA LEU A 424 5.10 -23.74 -16.87
C LEU A 424 4.17 -22.56 -16.56
N THR A 425 2.86 -22.79 -16.44
CA THR A 425 1.89 -21.77 -16.03
C THR A 425 2.12 -21.33 -14.58
N GLN A 426 2.44 -22.26 -13.68
CA GLN A 426 2.72 -21.95 -12.27
C GLN A 426 4.12 -21.33 -12.08
N HIS A 427 5.09 -21.70 -12.91
CA HIS A 427 6.50 -21.29 -12.81
C HIS A 427 7.07 -20.76 -14.15
N PRO A 428 6.54 -19.65 -14.68
CA PRO A 428 6.89 -19.16 -16.04
C PRO A 428 8.37 -18.78 -16.22
N ARG A 429 9.05 -18.42 -15.13
CA ARG A 429 10.49 -18.08 -15.14
C ARG A 429 11.42 -19.28 -14.89
N PHE A 430 10.89 -20.49 -14.63
CA PHE A 430 11.72 -21.62 -14.22
C PHE A 430 12.73 -22.05 -15.28
N LEU A 431 12.31 -22.14 -16.54
CA LEU A 431 13.21 -22.48 -17.66
C LEU A 431 14.31 -21.44 -17.86
N HIS A 432 14.01 -20.17 -17.59
CA HIS A 432 15.03 -19.12 -17.61
C HIS A 432 16.07 -19.34 -16.51
N PHE A 433 15.66 -19.70 -15.30
CA PHE A 433 16.59 -20.02 -14.21
C PHE A 433 17.45 -21.24 -14.51
N VAL A 434 16.89 -22.30 -15.07
CA VAL A 434 17.66 -23.48 -15.51
C VAL A 434 18.73 -23.08 -16.53
N LYS A 435 18.41 -22.16 -17.46
CA LYS A 435 19.36 -21.64 -18.44
C LYS A 435 20.46 -20.77 -17.81
N VAL A 436 20.15 -19.98 -16.79
CA VAL A 436 21.09 -19.02 -16.17
C VAL A 436 21.96 -19.68 -15.09
N TYR A 437 21.39 -20.53 -14.25
CA TYR A 437 22.03 -21.11 -13.07
C TYR A 437 22.35 -22.60 -13.20
N GLY A 438 21.85 -23.27 -14.24
CA GLY A 438 21.94 -24.72 -14.40
C GLY A 438 20.72 -25.45 -13.83
N ALA A 439 20.52 -26.69 -14.27
CA ALA A 439 19.44 -27.53 -13.77
C ALA A 439 19.74 -28.00 -12.32
N PRO A 440 18.73 -28.06 -11.44
CA PRO A 440 18.94 -28.49 -10.05
C PRO A 440 19.46 -29.93 -9.99
N GLU A 441 20.51 -30.17 -9.21
CA GLU A 441 21.01 -31.53 -8.96
C GLU A 441 20.19 -32.23 -7.86
N SER A 442 20.10 -33.56 -7.96
CA SER A 442 19.41 -34.43 -6.99
C SER A 442 19.83 -34.20 -5.53
N SER A 443 21.11 -33.85 -5.34
CA SER A 443 21.74 -33.51 -4.05
C SER A 443 21.19 -32.20 -3.47
N GLU A 444 20.99 -31.18 -4.30
CA GLU A 444 20.52 -29.84 -3.92
C GLU A 444 19.02 -29.76 -3.65
N MET A 445 18.25 -30.72 -4.17
CA MET A 445 16.80 -30.82 -3.99
C MET A 445 16.39 -31.52 -2.69
N SER A 446 17.35 -32.03 -1.93
CA SER A 446 17.09 -32.68 -0.63
C SER A 446 16.80 -31.62 0.44
N LYS A 447 15.64 -31.72 1.12
CA LYS A 447 15.33 -30.85 2.27
C LYS A 447 16.35 -31.10 3.38
N LYS A 448 17.12 -30.07 3.75
CA LYS A 448 17.97 -30.14 4.94
C LYS A 448 17.08 -30.42 6.17
N PRO A 449 17.38 -31.44 6.98
CA PRO A 449 16.55 -31.82 8.11
C PRO A 449 16.40 -30.68 9.14
N GLN A 450 15.15 -30.28 9.42
CA GLN A 450 14.81 -29.18 10.34
C GLN A 450 15.02 -29.53 11.83
N LYS A 451 15.20 -30.82 12.17
CA LYS A 451 15.45 -31.27 13.55
C LYS A 451 16.76 -32.05 13.59
N LEU A 452 17.55 -31.85 14.64
CA LEU A 452 18.84 -32.53 14.82
C LEU A 452 18.71 -34.06 14.67
N LYS A 453 17.60 -34.65 15.16
CA LYS A 453 17.29 -36.09 15.04
C LYS A 453 17.16 -36.59 13.60
N ASP A 454 16.75 -35.71 12.68
CA ASP A 454 16.55 -36.02 11.26
C ASP A 454 17.88 -35.80 10.47
N SER A 455 18.91 -35.23 11.12
CA SER A 455 20.26 -35.00 10.59
C SER A 455 21.31 -36.03 11.06
N LEU A 456 20.88 -37.02 11.85
CA LEU A 456 21.77 -38.06 12.36
C LEU A 456 21.96 -39.14 11.30
N ILE A 457 23.21 -39.47 11.02
CA ILE A 457 23.60 -40.64 10.26
C ILE A 457 23.72 -41.84 11.20
N GLU A 458 23.06 -42.94 10.84
CA GLU A 458 23.18 -44.20 11.57
C GLU A 458 24.36 -44.99 10.99
N ILE A 459 25.43 -45.14 11.77
CA ILE A 459 26.64 -45.85 11.37
C ILE A 459 26.82 -47.12 12.20
N LYS A 460 27.43 -48.13 11.58
CA LYS A 460 27.86 -49.36 12.26
C LYS A 460 29.35 -49.25 12.58
N ILE A 461 29.74 -49.46 13.83
CA ILE A 461 31.12 -49.42 14.29
C ILE A 461 31.55 -50.86 14.56
N VAL A 462 32.66 -51.29 13.93
CA VAL A 462 33.17 -52.66 14.00
C VAL A 462 34.68 -52.62 14.22
N ASN A 463 35.22 -53.54 15.01
CA ASN A 463 36.64 -53.85 14.97
C ASN A 463 36.85 -54.99 13.97
N PRO A 464 37.51 -54.75 12.82
CA PRO A 464 37.74 -55.80 11.83
C PRO A 464 38.77 -56.84 12.29
N ASP A 465 39.63 -56.50 13.26
CA ASP A 465 40.76 -57.33 13.69
C ASP A 465 40.41 -58.28 14.84
N ASP A 466 39.30 -58.03 15.56
CA ASP A 466 38.79 -58.92 16.62
C ASP A 466 37.28 -59.21 16.44
N PRO A 467 36.92 -60.38 15.90
CA PRO A 467 35.53 -60.79 15.71
C PRO A 467 34.73 -60.94 17.00
N ASN A 468 35.39 -61.07 18.16
CA ASN A 468 34.72 -61.20 19.47
C ASN A 468 34.21 -59.86 19.99
N VAL A 469 34.68 -58.74 19.43
CA VAL A 469 34.22 -57.40 19.79
C VAL A 469 32.84 -57.15 19.17
N LYS A 470 31.84 -56.95 20.03
CA LYS A 470 30.47 -56.68 19.59
C LYS A 470 30.40 -55.39 18.77
N ALA A 471 29.87 -55.49 17.55
CA ALA A 471 29.57 -54.32 16.72
C ALA A 471 28.54 -53.41 17.38
N LEU A 472 28.73 -52.10 17.28
CA LEU A 472 27.83 -51.08 17.82
C LEU A 472 27.15 -50.31 16.70
N GLN A 473 25.87 -50.00 16.87
CA GLN A 473 25.17 -49.05 16.00
C GLN A 473 24.98 -47.72 16.74
N LYS A 474 25.31 -46.61 16.08
CA LYS A 474 25.20 -45.27 16.67
C LYS A 474 24.65 -44.28 15.66
N LYS A 475 23.74 -43.42 16.15
CA LYS A 475 23.21 -42.27 15.42
C LYS A 475 24.02 -41.04 15.82
N LEU A 476 24.75 -40.48 14.87
CA LEU A 476 25.67 -39.36 15.08
C LEU A 476 25.38 -38.21 14.11
N PRO A 477 25.59 -36.95 14.51
CA PRO A 477 25.46 -35.85 13.57
C PRO A 477 26.61 -35.89 12.56
N GLY A 478 26.32 -35.69 11.27
CA GLY A 478 27.35 -35.62 10.23
C GLY A 478 28.38 -34.49 10.43
N THR A 479 28.10 -33.53 11.31
CA THR A 479 29.02 -32.46 11.73
C THR A 479 29.97 -32.86 12.86
N MET A 480 29.85 -34.07 13.44
CA MET A 480 30.80 -34.57 14.43
C MET A 480 32.18 -34.70 13.79
N ILE A 481 33.23 -34.21 14.46
CA ILE A 481 34.62 -34.38 14.00
C ILE A 481 35.15 -35.76 14.36
N VAL A 482 36.07 -36.28 13.55
CA VAL A 482 36.69 -37.61 13.71
C VAL A 482 37.32 -37.77 15.10
N GLN A 483 37.97 -36.75 15.66
CA GLN A 483 38.54 -36.79 17.02
C GLN A 483 37.48 -37.08 18.09
N LYS A 484 36.28 -36.50 17.96
CA LYS A 484 35.16 -36.76 18.89
C LYS A 484 34.59 -38.16 18.69
N LEU A 485 34.58 -38.66 17.45
CA LEU A 485 34.21 -40.05 17.17
C LEU A 485 35.21 -41.02 17.81
N LYS A 486 36.52 -40.75 17.74
CA LYS A 486 37.54 -41.54 18.44
C LYS A 486 37.29 -41.58 19.94
N ALA A 487 37.17 -40.42 20.58
CA ALA A 487 36.88 -40.35 22.02
C ALA A 487 35.57 -41.08 22.41
N LEU A 488 34.54 -41.03 21.55
CA LEU A 488 33.30 -41.77 21.76
C LEU A 488 33.53 -43.28 21.71
N ILE A 489 34.26 -43.78 20.71
CA ILE A 489 34.55 -45.22 20.53
C ILE A 489 35.40 -45.74 21.69
N GLN A 490 36.45 -45.01 22.09
CA GLN A 490 37.27 -45.36 23.27
C GLN A 490 36.41 -45.49 24.53
N ARG A 491 35.50 -44.54 24.76
CA ARG A 491 34.58 -44.62 25.91
C ARG A 491 33.58 -45.77 25.82
N LEU A 492 33.07 -46.09 24.63
CA LEU A 492 32.08 -47.16 24.43
C LEU A 492 32.69 -48.55 24.62
N TYR A 493 33.93 -48.74 24.16
CA TYR A 493 34.65 -50.00 24.28
C TYR A 493 35.60 -50.06 25.49
N LYS A 494 35.66 -49.00 26.31
CA LYS A 494 36.55 -48.86 27.48
C LYS A 494 38.02 -49.11 27.11
N LEU A 495 38.48 -48.43 26.07
CA LEU A 495 39.83 -48.52 25.54
C LEU A 495 40.70 -47.40 26.10
N ASP A 496 41.91 -47.75 26.53
CA ASP A 496 42.95 -46.80 26.93
C ASP A 496 44.00 -46.58 25.81
N SER A 497 43.92 -47.36 24.72
CA SER A 497 44.80 -47.29 23.55
C SER A 497 44.35 -46.23 22.53
N GLU A 498 45.30 -45.73 21.73
CA GLU A 498 45.00 -44.94 20.54
C GLU A 498 44.28 -45.80 19.50
N ILE A 499 43.32 -45.22 18.80
CA ILE A 499 42.50 -45.92 17.81
C ILE A 499 42.66 -45.30 16.42
N LYS A 500 42.84 -46.16 15.42
CA LYS A 500 42.82 -45.79 14.00
C LYS A 500 41.44 -46.05 13.44
N LEU A 501 40.88 -45.05 12.75
CA LEU A 501 39.56 -45.15 12.14
C LEU A 501 39.67 -45.14 10.61
N SER A 502 38.83 -45.95 9.98
CA SER A 502 38.54 -45.94 8.56
C SER A 502 37.06 -46.27 8.33
N TYR A 503 36.55 -46.15 7.11
CA TYR A 503 35.17 -46.54 6.80
C TYR A 503 35.03 -47.19 5.43
N ILE A 504 33.96 -47.97 5.29
CA ILE A 504 33.49 -48.54 4.02
C ILE A 504 32.09 -47.98 3.75
N SER A 505 31.94 -47.38 2.57
CA SER A 505 30.64 -46.90 2.11
C SER A 505 29.81 -48.03 1.52
N LYS A 506 28.51 -48.04 1.81
CA LYS A 506 27.56 -48.97 1.19
C LYS A 506 27.50 -48.82 -0.34
N LYS A 507 27.83 -47.64 -0.88
CA LYS A 507 27.81 -47.37 -2.33
C LYS A 507 29.08 -47.83 -3.06
N MET A 508 30.16 -48.09 -2.31
CA MET A 508 31.46 -48.55 -2.84
C MET A 508 31.94 -49.74 -2.01
N GLU A 509 31.29 -50.89 -2.19
CA GLU A 509 31.69 -52.12 -1.52
C GLU A 509 33.13 -52.50 -1.91
N GLY A 510 33.99 -52.73 -0.90
CA GLY A 510 35.38 -53.16 -1.07
C GLY A 510 36.45 -52.07 -1.04
N CYS A 511 36.07 -50.77 -1.03
CA CYS A 511 37.02 -49.67 -0.82
C CYS A 511 36.99 -49.18 0.62
N GLU A 512 38.08 -49.38 1.34
CA GLU A 512 38.30 -48.87 2.68
C GLU A 512 39.01 -47.51 2.62
N ILE A 513 38.43 -46.49 3.25
CA ILE A 513 38.95 -45.12 3.24
C ILE A 513 39.36 -44.73 4.66
N ASP A 514 40.62 -44.34 4.83
CA ASP A 514 41.17 -43.86 6.09
C ASP A 514 40.60 -42.47 6.45
N PHE A 515 40.30 -42.25 7.74
CA PHE A 515 40.09 -40.89 8.23
C PHE A 515 41.45 -40.21 8.42
N ASP A 516 41.91 -39.54 7.36
CA ASP A 516 43.24 -38.91 7.26
C ASP A 516 43.42 -37.65 8.13
N ASN A 517 42.32 -37.09 8.65
CA ASN A 517 42.35 -35.85 9.45
C ASN A 517 41.31 -35.86 10.56
N ASP A 518 41.80 -35.88 11.80
CA ASP A 518 40.98 -35.95 13.01
C ASP A 518 40.11 -34.72 13.27
N LEU A 519 40.46 -33.57 12.70
CA LEU A 519 39.73 -32.31 12.88
C LEU A 519 38.62 -32.11 11.84
N ARG A 520 38.52 -33.00 10.83
CA ARG A 520 37.49 -32.93 9.81
C ARG A 520 36.16 -33.53 10.32
N PRO A 521 35.02 -32.93 9.96
CA PRO A 521 33.70 -33.48 10.26
C PRO A 521 33.41 -34.72 9.39
N LEU A 522 32.54 -35.62 9.88
CA LEU A 522 32.16 -36.84 9.18
C LEU A 522 31.61 -36.59 7.76
N ASN A 523 30.83 -35.52 7.56
CA ASN A 523 30.31 -35.15 6.24
C ASN A 523 31.39 -34.73 5.22
N TYR A 524 32.59 -34.34 5.66
CA TYR A 524 33.72 -34.08 4.76
C TYR A 524 34.15 -35.35 4.05
N PHE A 525 34.03 -36.50 4.73
CA PHE A 525 34.30 -37.83 4.18
C PHE A 525 33.09 -38.44 3.48
N SER A 526 32.01 -37.68 3.25
CA SER A 526 30.81 -38.17 2.57
C SER A 526 30.21 -39.45 3.18
N ILE A 527 30.35 -39.65 4.49
CA ILE A 527 29.78 -40.80 5.18
C ILE A 527 28.25 -40.65 5.32
N GLU A 528 27.52 -41.72 5.02
CA GLU A 528 26.07 -41.74 4.97
C GLU A 528 25.47 -42.75 5.96
N ALA A 529 24.14 -42.73 6.12
CA ALA A 529 23.45 -43.70 6.95
C ALA A 529 23.55 -45.11 6.34
N GLY A 530 24.00 -46.08 7.15
CA GLY A 530 24.24 -47.47 6.75
C GLY A 530 25.70 -47.81 6.48
N ASP A 531 26.60 -46.82 6.47
CA ASP A 531 28.04 -47.06 6.31
C ASP A 531 28.65 -47.72 7.55
N THR A 532 29.77 -48.42 7.34
CA THR A 532 30.50 -49.12 8.41
C THR A 532 31.82 -48.42 8.69
N VAL A 533 32.01 -47.97 9.93
CA VAL A 533 33.27 -47.44 10.44
C VAL A 533 34.06 -48.60 11.07
N TYR A 534 35.28 -48.79 10.60
CA TYR A 534 36.25 -49.66 11.22
C TYR A 534 37.06 -48.90 12.24
N ALA A 535 37.10 -49.45 13.45
CA ALA A 535 37.90 -48.95 14.54
C ALA A 535 38.91 -50.02 14.92
N ARG A 536 40.19 -49.73 14.67
CA ARG A 536 41.31 -50.62 14.99
C ARG A 536 42.07 -50.06 16.17
N TRP A 537 42.41 -50.93 17.11
CA TRP A 537 43.20 -50.61 18.28
C TRP A 537 44.09 -51.79 18.62
N SER A 538 45.26 -51.48 19.18
CA SER A 538 46.26 -52.44 19.65
C SER A 538 46.05 -52.79 21.11
#